data_AF-A0AAW8EGI9-F1
#
_entry.id   AF-A0AAW8EGI9-F1
#
_cell.length_a   1.000
_cell.length_b   1.000
_cell.length_c   1.000
_cell.angle_alpha   90.00
_cell.angle_beta   90.00
_cell.angle_gamma   90.00
#
_symmetry.space_group_name_H-M   'P 1'
#
loop_
_entity.id
_entity.type
_entity.pdbx_description
1 polymer ?
#
loop_
_entity_poly.entity_id
_entity_poly.type
_entity_poly.pdbx_seq_one_letter_code
_entity_poly.pdbx_strand_id
1 'polypeptide(L)' 'MDRHTFKDGAIDLWVEQESSIQLKSISKFGDPVELTASEARALADQLKRFADLLDQLDNS' A
#
# COMPACT_ATOMS: atom_id res chain seq x y z
N MET A 1 5.35 -6.97 -10.71
CA MET A 1 5.45 -6.29 -9.41
C MET A 1 4.20 -5.45 -9.26
N ASP A 2 3.27 -5.86 -8.40
CA ASP A 2 2.04 -5.12 -8.13
C ASP A 2 2.37 -3.94 -7.22
N ARG A 3 2.25 -2.72 -7.76
CA ARG A 3 2.53 -1.45 -7.07
C ARG A 3 1.36 -0.50 -7.25
N HIS A 4 1.01 0.20 -6.18
CA HIS A 4 -0.01 1.23 -6.16
C HIS A 4 0.53 2.50 -5.50
N THR A 5 0.14 3.66 -6.02
CA THR A 5 0.62 4.96 -5.57
C THR A 5 -0.57 5.87 -5.26
N PHE A 6 -0.56 6.53 -4.10
CA PHE A 6 -1.58 7.49 -3.68
C PHE A 6 -0.97 8.90 -3.52
N LYS A 7 -1.84 9.92 -3.40
CA LYS A 7 -1.49 11.30 -3.00
C LYS A 7 -0.28 11.85 -3.78
N ASP A 8 -0.36 11.80 -5.11
CA ASP A 8 0.66 12.31 -6.03
C ASP A 8 2.08 11.78 -5.76
N GLY A 9 2.20 10.51 -5.36
CA GLY A 9 3.50 9.88 -5.09
C GLY A 9 3.95 9.89 -3.63
N ALA A 10 3.14 10.44 -2.71
CA ALA A 10 3.51 10.50 -1.30
C ALA A 10 3.39 9.15 -0.57
N ILE A 11 2.55 8.24 -1.08
CA ILE A 11 2.41 6.89 -0.53
C ILE A 11 2.59 5.89 -1.65
N ASP A 12 3.56 5.00 -1.48
CA ASP A 12 3.77 3.84 -2.33
C ASP A 12 3.47 2.57 -1.53
N LEU A 13 2.72 1.67 -2.17
CA LEU A 13 2.38 0.36 -1.66
C LEU A 13 2.74 -0.68 -2.71
N TRP A 14 3.41 -1.77 -2.33
CA TRP A 14 3.69 -2.86 -3.26
C TRP A 14 3.85 -4.21 -2.56
N VAL A 15 3.72 -5.29 -3.33
CA VAL A 15 4.09 -6.64 -2.89
C VAL A 15 5.56 -6.88 -3.26
N GLU A 16 6.37 -7.26 -2.27
CA GLU A 16 7.78 -7.60 -2.43
C GLU A 16 7.96 -9.11 -2.32
N GLN A 17 8.57 -9.72 -3.36
CA GLN A 17 8.91 -11.14 -3.41
C GLN A 17 7.76 -12.08 -3.00
N GLU A 18 6.52 -11.72 -3.35
CA GLU A 18 5.33 -12.55 -3.10
C GLU A 18 5.15 -13.01 -1.65
N SER A 19 5.72 -12.27 -0.68
CA SER A 19 5.74 -12.69 0.73
C SER A 19 5.53 -11.56 1.72
N SER A 20 5.62 -10.30 1.27
CA SER A 20 5.40 -9.15 2.15
C SER A 20 4.76 -7.98 1.42
N ILE A 21 3.96 -7.22 2.17
CA ILE A 21 3.39 -5.95 1.72
C ILE A 21 4.27 -4.84 2.28
N GLN A 22 4.84 -4.03 1.40
CA GLN A 22 5.66 -2.89 1.76
C GLN A 22 4.84 -1.61 1.64
N LEU A 23 4.95 -0.74 2.65
CA LEU A 23 4.34 0.59 2.66
C LEU A 23 5.42 1.63 2.92
N LYS A 24 5.56 2.58 1.99
CA LYS A 24 6.41 3.76 2.17
C LYS A 24 5.55 5.00 2.05
N SER A 25 5.50 5.79 3.10
CA SER A 25 4.89 7.11 3.09
C SER A 25 5.98 8.16 3.29
N ILE A 26 6.24 8.98 2.29
CA ILE A 26 7.14 10.11 2.40
C ILE A 26 6.50 11.28 1.69
N SER A 27 6.11 12.32 2.43
CA SER A 27 5.76 13.57 1.77
C SER A 27 7.03 14.12 1.09
N LYS A 28 6.87 15.00 0.08
CA LYS A 28 8.01 15.64 -0.59
C LYS A 28 8.95 16.43 0.35
N PHE A 29 8.51 16.66 1.59
CA PHE A 29 9.25 17.38 2.62
C PHE A 29 9.74 16.48 3.77
N GLY A 30 9.43 15.18 3.75
CA GLY A 30 9.81 14.24 4.80
C GLY A 30 8.87 14.22 6.01
N ASP A 31 7.83 15.06 6.01
CA ASP A 31 6.76 15.03 7.02
C ASP A 31 5.82 13.83 6.83
N PRO A 32 5.06 13.43 7.88
CA PRO A 32 3.99 12.45 7.77
C PRO A 32 2.98 12.82 6.68
N VAL A 33 2.47 11.81 5.98
CA VAL A 33 1.43 12.03 4.96
C VAL A 33 0.07 12.14 5.65
N GLU A 34 -0.58 13.28 5.51
CA GLU A 34 -1.94 13.48 6.01
C GLU A 34 -2.98 12.84 5.08
N LEU A 35 -3.93 12.14 5.68
CA LEU A 35 -5.03 11.46 4.99
C LEU A 35 -6.36 11.94 5.54
N THR A 36 -7.28 12.25 4.64
CA THR A 36 -8.70 12.32 4.98
C THR A 36 -9.23 10.93 5.33
N ALA A 37 -10.37 10.86 6.02
CA ALA A 37 -10.99 9.58 6.35
C ALA A 37 -11.29 8.71 5.11
N SER A 38 -11.68 9.31 3.98
CA SER A 38 -11.89 8.60 2.71
C SER A 38 -10.59 8.01 2.15
N GLU A 39 -9.49 8.76 2.23
CA GLU A 39 -8.20 8.30 1.71
C GLU A 39 -7.59 7.22 2.59
N ALA A 40 -7.77 7.32 3.91
CA ALA A 40 -7.38 6.28 4.85
C ALA A 40 -8.12 4.95 4.56
N ARG A 41 -9.42 5.01 4.26
CA ARG A 41 -10.19 3.81 3.85
C ARG A 41 -9.70 3.24 2.53
N ALA A 42 -9.45 4.09 1.53
CA ALA A 42 -8.93 3.62 0.23
C ALA A 42 -7.57 2.92 0.36
N LEU A 43 -6.68 3.42 1.23
CA LEU A 43 -5.41 2.77 1.53
C LEU A 43 -5.61 1.42 2.23
N ALA A 44 -6.50 1.36 3.22
CA ALA A 44 -6.83 0.12 3.92
C ALA A 44 -7.40 -0.96 2.98
N ASP A 45 -8.26 -0.57 2.04
CA ASP A 45 -8.83 -1.49 1.05
C ASP A 45 -7.74 -2.07 0.12
N GLN A 46 -6.74 -1.27 -0.28
CA GLN A 46 -5.61 -1.80 -1.07
C GLN A 46 -4.70 -2.71 -0.25
N LEU A 47 -4.44 -2.38 1.02
CA LEU A 47 -3.69 -3.26 1.93
C LEU A 47 -4.39 -4.62 2.06
N LYS A 48 -5.71 -4.61 2.26
CA LYS A 48 -6.51 -5.84 2.31
C LYS A 48 -6.40 -6.64 1.01
N ARG A 49 -6.53 -5.99 -0.14
CA ARG A 49 -6.41 -6.65 -1.45
C ARG A 49 -5.06 -7.33 -1.65
N PHE A 50 -3.96 -6.69 -1.23
CA PHE A 50 -2.64 -7.30 -1.33
C PHE A 50 -2.46 -8.47 -0.36
N ALA A 51 -3.05 -8.40 0.84
CA ALA A 51 -3.07 -9.55 1.75
C ALA A 51 -3.84 -10.73 1.14
N ASP A 52 -5.03 -10.48 0.60
CA ASP A 52 -5.85 -11.51 -0.06
C ASP A 52 -5.11 -12.16 -1.25
N LEU A 53 -4.26 -11.40 -1.97
CA LEU A 53 -3.43 -11.92 -3.06
C LEU A 53 -2.31 -12.84 -2.53
N LEU A 54 -1.64 -12.44 -1.44
CA LEU A 54 -0.59 -13.25 -0.84
C LEU A 54 -1.14 -14.56 -0.27
N ASP A 55 -2.30 -14.51 0.40
CA ASP A 55 -2.96 -15.72 0.91
C ASP A 55 -3.27 -16.73 -0.22
N GLN A 56 -3.58 -16.25 -1.43
CA GLN A 56 -3.82 -17.12 -2.58
C GLN A 56 -2.53 -17.77 -3.09
N LEU A 57 -1.41 -17.05 -3.04
CA LEU A 57 -0.10 -17.57 -3.44
C LEU A 57 0.43 -18.61 -2.44
N ASP A 58 0.26 -18.38 -1.14
CA ASP A 58 0.67 -19.33 -0.10
C ASP A 58 -0.12 -20.65 -0.13
N ASN A 59 -1.35 -20.61 -0.65
CA ASN A 59 -2.23 -21.79 -0.77
C ASN A 59 -2.16 -22.49 -2.14
N SER A 60 -1.26 -22.06 -3.03
CA SER A 60 -1.05 -22.61 -4.39
C SER A 60 0.15 -23.55 -4.46
#